data_AF-Q12I66-F1
#
_entry.id   AF-Q12I66-F1
#
_cell.length_a   1.000
_cell.length_b   1.000
_cell.length_c   1.000
_cell.angle_alpha   90.00
_cell.angle_beta   90.00
_cell.angle_gamma   90.00
#
_symmetry.space_group_name_H-M   'P 1'
#
loop_
_entity.id
_entity.type
_entity.pdbx_description
1 polymer ?
#
loop_
_entity_poly.entity_id
_entity_poly.type
_entity_poly.pdbx_seq_one_letter_code
_entity_poly.pdbx_strand_id
1 'polypeptide(L)'
;MEISSNLWLSQAQRKNLPILISRTKWNDKLKNYAKRVGAIVDEKALSECRQLNPKNGGAIEDKVKLGKPWPFLTHQFRRTFACFAVRNGLGHPISIKQQFKHIHVRMSEWYSNGAIESRLQDIKVDSELINLLNEVKLEQTTAHFDKWFNGDEKLTGSFGKAIVAMRDDKPVIYSNWDSLYRLVKEKRLTLHGTLHSYCKNGYECDMDGVINAAFCVDCRGGGSVVDDKKASWWQKKHQALSSYLKQQSDVSHSEYAHCITQIRAAEKVLNDFGLKFEKYQHPLQVIDL
;
A
#
# COMPACT_ATOMS: atom_id res chain seq x y z
N MET A 1 12.14 44.88 -11.48
CA MET A 1 10.96 44.03 -11.23
C MET A 1 11.46 42.67 -10.77
N GLU A 2 11.39 42.42 -9.47
CA GLU A 2 11.73 41.13 -8.88
C GLU A 2 10.80 40.04 -9.43
N ILE A 3 11.41 39.00 -9.99
CA ILE A 3 10.69 37.81 -10.45
C ILE A 3 10.39 37.00 -9.19
N SER A 4 9.18 37.17 -8.63
CA SER A 4 8.76 36.33 -7.52
C SER A 4 8.75 34.86 -7.96
N SER A 5 9.30 34.00 -7.11
CA SER A 5 9.52 32.57 -7.28
C SER A 5 8.25 31.72 -7.34
N ASN A 6 7.13 32.31 -7.77
CA ASN A 6 5.88 31.61 -7.99
C ASN A 6 5.78 31.24 -9.47
N LEU A 7 6.26 30.04 -9.80
CA LEU A 7 5.81 29.32 -10.97
C LEU A 7 4.27 29.39 -10.97
N TRP A 8 3.64 29.78 -12.08
CA TRP A 8 2.18 29.85 -12.25
C TRP A 8 1.46 31.08 -11.67
N LEU A 9 1.77 32.28 -12.16
CA LEU A 9 0.79 33.32 -12.58
C LEU A 9 1.54 34.63 -12.80
N SER A 10 1.94 34.93 -14.03
CA SER A 10 2.32 36.30 -14.38
C SER A 10 1.14 37.23 -14.10
N GLN A 11 1.30 38.18 -13.18
CA GLN A 11 0.24 39.09 -12.73
C GLN A 11 -0.45 39.87 -13.86
N ALA A 12 0.20 40.01 -15.03
CA ALA A 12 -0.31 40.73 -16.19
C ALA A 12 -1.64 40.18 -16.76
N GLN A 13 -1.93 38.88 -16.61
CA GLN A 13 -3.13 38.27 -17.21
C GLN A 13 -4.35 38.21 -16.29
N ARG A 14 -4.30 38.82 -15.09
CA ARG A 14 -5.44 38.81 -14.13
C ARG A 14 -6.71 39.51 -14.65
N LYS A 15 -6.60 40.38 -15.66
CA LYS A 15 -7.77 41.03 -16.30
C LYS A 15 -8.55 40.11 -17.22
N ASN A 16 -7.94 39.02 -17.68
CA ASN A 16 -8.59 38.07 -18.58
C ASN A 16 -9.17 36.93 -17.76
N LEU A 17 -10.38 36.50 -18.12
CA LEU A 17 -10.93 35.27 -17.59
C LEU A 17 -9.97 34.10 -17.90
N PRO A 18 -9.81 33.13 -16.99
CA PRO A 18 -9.02 31.94 -17.25
C PRO A 18 -9.51 31.28 -18.53
N ILE A 19 -8.60 31.03 -19.48
CA ILE A 19 -8.94 30.27 -20.68
C ILE A 19 -9.21 28.83 -20.23
N LEU A 20 -10.48 28.43 -20.20
CA LEU A 20 -10.89 27.07 -19.93
C LEU A 20 -10.36 26.16 -21.03
N ILE A 21 -9.30 25.43 -20.72
CA ILE A 21 -8.76 24.42 -21.61
C ILE A 21 -9.71 23.22 -21.54
N SER A 22 -10.53 23.08 -22.59
CA SER A 22 -11.39 21.89 -22.73
C SER A 22 -10.55 20.62 -22.70
N ARG A 23 -11.10 19.56 -22.09
CA ARG A 23 -10.47 18.24 -22.01
C ARG A 23 -10.06 17.70 -23.38
N THR A 24 -10.75 18.11 -24.44
CA THR A 24 -10.49 17.69 -25.82
C THR A 24 -9.14 18.16 -26.37
N LYS A 25 -8.55 19.23 -25.81
CA LYS A 25 -7.28 19.82 -26.29
C LYS A 25 -6.02 19.25 -25.62
N TRP A 26 -6.14 18.34 -24.66
CA TRP A 26 -4.97 17.81 -23.93
C TRP A 26 -4.03 17.00 -24.81
N ASN A 27 -4.56 16.16 -25.71
CA ASN A 27 -3.73 15.34 -26.59
C ASN A 27 -2.89 16.21 -27.54
N ASP A 28 -3.43 17.32 -28.03
CA ASP A 28 -2.68 18.23 -28.91
C ASP A 28 -1.56 18.95 -28.16
N LYS A 29 -1.80 19.33 -26.91
CA LYS A 29 -0.76 19.87 -26.03
C LYS A 29 0.33 18.86 -25.74
N LEU A 30 -0.03 17.59 -25.51
CA LEU A 30 0.92 16.51 -25.28
C LEU A 30 1.77 16.22 -26.53
N LYS A 31 1.18 16.28 -27.73
CA LYS A 31 1.94 16.21 -29.00
C LYS A 31 2.92 17.37 -29.16
N ASN A 32 2.50 18.59 -28.81
CA ASN A 32 3.40 19.76 -28.84
C ASN A 32 4.50 19.65 -27.78
N TYR A 33 4.18 19.10 -26.61
CA TYR A 33 5.15 18.80 -25.58
C TYR A 33 6.21 17.80 -26.08
N ALA A 34 5.80 16.69 -26.72
CA ALA A 34 6.71 15.71 -27.32
C ALA A 34 7.72 16.36 -28.28
N LYS A 35 7.24 17.27 -29.13
CA LYS A 35 8.10 18.04 -30.05
C LYS A 35 9.08 18.94 -29.29
N ARG A 36 8.60 19.65 -28.27
CA ARG A 36 9.42 20.60 -27.49
C ARG A 36 10.54 19.92 -26.72
N VAL A 37 10.30 18.73 -26.17
CA VAL A 37 11.31 17.98 -25.40
C VAL A 37 12.18 17.07 -26.27
N GLY A 38 11.95 17.03 -27.59
CA GLY A 38 12.69 16.15 -28.49
C GLY A 38 12.46 14.67 -28.24
N ALA A 39 11.26 14.28 -27.78
CA ALA A 39 10.89 12.88 -27.58
C ALA A 39 10.64 12.20 -28.94
N ILE A 40 11.73 11.87 -29.65
CA ILE A 40 11.71 11.19 -30.95
C ILE A 40 11.67 9.67 -30.75
N VAL A 41 10.84 9.00 -31.56
CA VAL A 41 10.75 7.53 -31.57
C VAL A 41 12.02 6.96 -32.19
N ASP A 42 12.78 6.20 -31.41
CA ASP A 42 13.88 5.35 -31.87
C ASP A 42 13.44 3.88 -32.03
N GLU A 43 14.34 3.04 -32.55
CA GLU A 43 14.06 1.61 -32.75
C GLU A 43 13.81 0.87 -31.43
N LYS A 44 14.53 1.25 -30.37
CA LYS A 44 14.39 0.65 -29.05
C LYS A 44 13.00 0.91 -28.46
N ALA A 45 12.54 2.17 -28.46
CA ALA A 45 11.23 2.54 -27.97
C ALA A 45 10.10 1.94 -28.80
N LEU A 46 10.27 1.84 -30.13
CA LEU A 46 9.27 1.18 -30.98
C LEU A 46 9.19 -0.32 -30.70
N SER A 47 10.32 -0.99 -30.52
CA SER A 47 10.39 -2.41 -30.14
C SER A 47 9.71 -2.66 -28.78
N GLU A 48 10.07 -1.88 -27.76
CA GLU A 48 9.47 -1.96 -26.43
C GLU A 48 7.96 -1.68 -26.47
N CYS A 49 7.52 -0.72 -27.28
CA CYS A 49 6.11 -0.41 -27.48
C CYS A 49 5.34 -1.62 -28.02
N ARG A 50 5.89 -2.32 -29.03
CA ARG A 50 5.29 -3.53 -29.60
C ARG A 50 5.20 -4.65 -28.57
N GLN A 51 6.28 -4.90 -27.84
CA GLN A 51 6.35 -5.93 -26.80
C GLN A 51 5.33 -5.68 -25.69
N LEU A 52 5.22 -4.43 -25.22
CA LEU A 52 4.25 -4.07 -24.19
C LEU A 52 2.81 -4.08 -24.69
N ASN A 53 2.56 -4.16 -26.00
CA ASN A 53 1.22 -4.09 -26.58
C ASN A 53 1.03 -5.20 -27.63
N PRO A 54 1.03 -6.49 -27.23
CA PRO A 54 0.99 -7.62 -28.16
C PRO A 54 -0.34 -7.73 -28.93
N LYS A 55 -1.43 -7.18 -28.38
CA LYS A 55 -2.79 -7.20 -28.97
C LYS A 55 -3.20 -5.84 -29.51
N ASN A 56 -2.30 -5.15 -30.22
CA ASN A 56 -2.53 -3.77 -30.68
C ASN A 56 -3.33 -3.63 -31.98
N GLY A 57 -3.52 -4.72 -32.75
CA GLY A 57 -4.32 -4.71 -33.98
C GLY A 57 -3.79 -3.78 -35.09
N GLY A 58 -2.49 -3.51 -35.14
CA GLY A 58 -1.84 -2.61 -36.11
C GLY A 58 -1.82 -1.13 -35.68
N ALA A 59 -2.43 -0.79 -34.55
CA ALA A 59 -2.55 0.61 -34.13
C ALA A 59 -1.20 1.28 -33.78
N ILE A 60 -0.16 0.50 -33.48
CA ILE A 60 1.18 1.03 -33.19
C ILE A 60 1.83 1.47 -34.49
N GLU A 61 1.78 0.64 -35.52
CA GLU A 61 2.36 0.89 -36.84
C GLU A 61 1.74 2.14 -37.49
N ASP A 62 0.43 2.35 -37.29
CA ASP A 62 -0.26 3.52 -37.80
C ASP A 62 0.16 4.83 -37.10
N LYS A 63 0.33 4.78 -35.77
CA LYS A 63 0.42 5.97 -34.91
C LYS A 63 1.84 6.31 -34.49
N VAL A 64 2.70 5.32 -34.29
CA VAL A 64 4.07 5.45 -33.78
C VAL A 64 5.04 5.19 -34.92
N LYS A 65 5.72 6.25 -35.38
CA LYS A 65 6.63 6.18 -36.54
C LYS A 65 8.05 6.54 -36.14
N LEU A 66 9.02 5.76 -36.62
CA LEU A 66 10.45 6.03 -36.42
C LEU A 66 10.81 7.45 -36.88
N GLY A 67 11.66 8.13 -36.09
CA GLY A 67 12.12 9.49 -36.39
C GLY A 67 11.06 10.58 -36.24
N LYS A 68 9.83 10.25 -35.79
CA LYS A 68 8.78 11.22 -35.49
C LYS A 68 8.66 11.44 -33.97
N PRO A 69 8.12 12.58 -33.53
CA PRO A 69 7.79 12.80 -32.13
C PRO A 69 6.80 11.76 -31.60
N TRP A 70 6.98 11.30 -30.37
CA TRP A 70 6.10 10.33 -29.73
C TRP A 70 4.65 10.86 -29.64
N PRO A 71 3.65 10.08 -30.08
CA PRO A 71 2.25 10.53 -30.11
C PRO A 71 1.60 10.40 -28.72
N PHE A 72 2.00 11.25 -27.77
CA PHE A 72 1.47 11.18 -26.40
C PHE A 72 -0.06 11.31 -26.34
N LEU A 73 -0.69 10.39 -25.59
CA LEU A 73 -2.11 10.42 -25.25
C LEU A 73 -2.31 10.31 -23.74
N THR A 74 -3.37 10.91 -23.22
CA THR A 74 -3.66 10.90 -21.77
C THR A 74 -3.74 9.49 -21.17
N HIS A 75 -4.32 8.53 -21.89
CA HIS A 75 -4.43 7.14 -21.43
C HIS A 75 -3.09 6.38 -21.43
N GLN A 76 -2.09 6.83 -22.20
CA GLN A 76 -0.77 6.17 -22.21
C GLN A 76 -0.11 6.25 -20.84
N PHE A 77 -0.17 7.40 -20.14
CA PHE A 77 0.42 7.53 -18.80
C PHE A 77 -0.17 6.53 -17.79
N ARG A 78 -1.50 6.35 -17.81
CA ARG A 78 -2.19 5.39 -16.96
C ARG A 78 -1.75 3.95 -17.26
N ARG A 79 -1.54 3.64 -18.55
CA ARG A 79 -1.03 2.35 -18.98
C ARG A 79 0.44 2.14 -18.59
N THR A 80 1.30 3.12 -18.83
CA THR A 80 2.72 3.10 -18.45
C THR A 80 2.87 2.84 -16.95
N PHE A 81 2.07 3.48 -16.10
CA PHE A 81 2.07 3.21 -14.66
C PHE A 81 1.72 1.74 -14.34
N ALA A 82 0.65 1.21 -14.92
CA ALA A 82 0.24 -0.17 -14.68
C ALA A 82 1.28 -1.19 -15.17
N CYS A 83 1.80 -0.99 -16.38
CA CYS A 83 2.87 -1.83 -16.93
C CYS A 83 4.13 -1.77 -16.07
N PHE A 84 4.56 -0.58 -15.66
CA PHE A 84 5.74 -0.40 -14.81
C PHE A 84 5.58 -1.12 -13.46
N ALA A 85 4.43 -0.94 -12.79
CA ALA A 85 4.18 -1.54 -11.49
C ALA A 85 4.16 -3.09 -11.56
N VAL A 86 3.51 -3.66 -12.59
CA VAL A 86 3.43 -5.11 -12.75
C VAL A 86 4.75 -5.71 -13.28
N ARG A 87 5.44 -5.04 -14.21
CA ARG A 87 6.75 -5.48 -14.75
C ARG A 87 7.80 -5.56 -13.65
N ASN A 88 7.84 -4.59 -12.73
CA ASN A 88 8.84 -4.55 -11.65
C ASN A 88 8.40 -5.27 -10.35
N GLY A 89 7.27 -5.97 -10.35
CA GLY A 89 6.78 -6.68 -9.16
C GLY A 89 6.34 -5.75 -8.01
N LEU A 90 6.13 -4.46 -8.29
CA LEU A 90 5.69 -3.45 -7.32
C LEU A 90 4.18 -3.50 -7.05
N GLY A 91 3.41 -4.17 -7.91
CA GLY A 91 1.97 -4.30 -7.75
C GLY A 91 1.36 -5.43 -8.57
N HIS A 92 0.17 -5.86 -8.15
CA HIS A 92 -0.64 -6.86 -8.83
C HIS A 92 -1.81 -6.19 -9.57
N PRO A 93 -2.42 -6.80 -10.62
CA PRO A 93 -3.64 -6.27 -11.24
C PRO A 93 -4.77 -5.92 -10.27
N ILE A 94 -4.84 -6.60 -9.11
CA ILE A 94 -5.77 -6.27 -8.02
C ILE A 94 -5.42 -4.92 -7.38
N SER A 95 -4.15 -4.67 -7.07
CA SER A 95 -3.67 -3.38 -6.56
C SER A 95 -3.92 -2.26 -7.57
N ILE A 96 -3.67 -2.53 -8.87
CA ILE A 96 -4.00 -1.60 -9.95
C ILE A 96 -5.50 -1.33 -10.00
N LYS A 97 -6.35 -2.36 -9.87
CA LYS A 97 -7.81 -2.19 -9.83
C LYS A 97 -8.21 -1.20 -8.74
N GLN A 98 -7.65 -1.35 -7.54
CA GLN A 98 -7.94 -0.45 -6.43
C GLN A 98 -7.46 0.98 -6.70
N GLN A 99 -6.20 1.14 -7.13
CA GLN A 99 -5.61 2.45 -7.43
C GLN A 99 -6.38 3.20 -8.52
N PHE A 100 -6.80 2.47 -9.55
CA PHE A 100 -7.48 3.00 -10.72
C PHE A 100 -9.00 3.04 -10.59
N LYS A 101 -9.54 2.53 -9.48
CA LYS A 101 -10.99 2.37 -9.24
C LYS A 101 -11.69 1.62 -10.38
N HIS A 102 -11.02 0.62 -10.94
CA HIS A 102 -11.61 -0.22 -11.97
C HIS A 102 -12.72 -1.10 -11.37
N ILE A 103 -13.82 -1.23 -12.10
CA ILE A 103 -14.96 -2.08 -11.73
C ILE A 103 -14.53 -3.57 -11.74
N HIS A 104 -13.80 -3.99 -12.78
CA HIS A 104 -13.37 -5.38 -12.97
C HIS A 104 -11.84 -5.53 -13.01
N VAL A 105 -11.32 -6.65 -12.52
CA VAL A 105 -9.88 -6.98 -12.58
C VAL A 105 -9.39 -7.07 -14.02
N ARG A 106 -10.21 -7.61 -14.94
CA ARG A 106 -9.90 -7.71 -16.37
C ARG A 106 -9.54 -6.37 -17.01
N MET A 107 -10.13 -5.26 -16.55
CA MET A 107 -9.71 -3.94 -17.01
C MET A 107 -8.26 -3.64 -16.60
N SER A 108 -7.89 -3.90 -15.35
CA SER A 108 -6.51 -3.73 -14.89
C SER A 108 -5.53 -4.64 -15.63
N GLU A 109 -5.91 -5.89 -15.88
CA GLU A 109 -5.11 -6.83 -16.68
C GLU A 109 -4.85 -6.30 -18.09
N TRP A 110 -5.85 -5.68 -18.72
CA TRP A 110 -5.68 -5.03 -20.01
C TRP A 110 -4.68 -3.87 -19.96
N TYR A 111 -4.71 -3.07 -18.89
CA TYR A 111 -3.77 -1.97 -18.67
C TYR A 111 -2.34 -2.46 -18.40
N SER A 112 -2.18 -3.63 -17.77
CA SER A 112 -0.88 -4.25 -17.51
C SER A 112 -0.48 -5.30 -18.57
N ASN A 113 -1.20 -5.38 -19.68
CA ASN A 113 -0.94 -6.38 -20.72
C ASN A 113 0.50 -6.23 -21.26
N GLY A 114 1.16 -7.36 -21.55
CA GLY A 114 2.56 -7.39 -21.98
C GLY A 114 3.59 -7.10 -20.88
N ALA A 115 3.19 -6.68 -19.67
CA ALA A 115 4.13 -6.37 -18.60
C ALA A 115 4.83 -7.62 -18.03
N ILE A 116 4.09 -8.72 -17.86
CA ILE A 116 4.64 -10.00 -17.39
C ILE A 116 5.56 -10.61 -18.44
N GLU A 117 5.13 -10.63 -19.71
CA GLU A 117 5.93 -11.12 -20.84
C GLU A 117 7.23 -10.32 -20.98
N SER A 118 7.14 -8.99 -20.87
CA SER A 118 8.31 -8.11 -20.87
C SER A 118 9.25 -8.40 -19.70
N ARG A 119 8.72 -8.64 -18.49
CA ARG A 119 9.52 -9.06 -17.33
C ARG A 119 10.23 -10.40 -17.55
N LEU A 120 9.60 -11.35 -18.23
CA LEU A 120 10.19 -12.67 -18.48
C LEU A 120 11.30 -12.64 -19.53
N GLN A 121 11.20 -11.74 -20.51
CA GLN A 121 12.23 -11.55 -21.54
C GLN A 121 13.40 -10.70 -21.01
N ASP A 122 13.14 -9.76 -20.10
CA ASP A 122 14.17 -9.08 -19.34
C ASP A 122 14.68 -10.00 -18.21
N ILE A 123 15.58 -10.94 -18.55
CA ILE A 123 16.32 -11.77 -17.56
C ILE A 123 17.06 -10.89 -16.51
N LYS A 124 17.27 -9.61 -16.82
CA LYS A 124 17.65 -8.57 -15.87
C LYS A 124 16.44 -7.69 -15.56
N VAL A 125 15.56 -8.17 -14.67
CA VAL A 125 14.77 -7.23 -13.86
C VAL A 125 15.75 -6.24 -13.25
N ASP A 126 15.41 -4.95 -13.28
CA ASP A 126 16.26 -3.86 -12.79
C ASP A 126 16.85 -4.22 -11.41
N SER A 127 18.09 -4.70 -11.42
CA SER A 127 18.73 -5.27 -10.23
C SER A 127 19.05 -4.17 -9.23
N GLU A 128 19.31 -2.96 -9.73
CA GLU A 128 19.51 -1.78 -8.90
C GLU A 128 18.22 -1.44 -8.17
N LEU A 129 17.09 -1.39 -8.88
CA LEU A 129 15.78 -1.16 -8.26
C LEU A 129 15.42 -2.27 -7.24
N ILE A 130 15.63 -3.53 -7.58
CA ILE A 130 15.35 -4.64 -6.64
C ILE A 130 16.23 -4.54 -5.39
N ASN A 131 17.53 -4.27 -5.56
CA ASN A 131 18.45 -4.14 -4.43
C ASN A 131 18.05 -2.95 -3.55
N LEU A 132 17.73 -1.80 -4.15
CA LEU A 132 17.23 -0.63 -3.43
C LEU A 132 15.95 -0.96 -2.63
N LEU A 133 14.98 -1.65 -3.24
CA LEU A 133 13.75 -2.04 -2.55
C LEU A 133 14.01 -3.00 -1.39
N ASN A 134 14.92 -3.95 -1.57
CA ASN A 134 15.30 -4.89 -0.52
C ASN A 134 16.02 -4.18 0.62
N GLU A 135 16.97 -3.30 0.32
CA GLU A 135 17.68 -2.49 1.32
C GLU A 135 16.73 -1.61 2.12
N VAL A 136 15.87 -0.85 1.44
CA VAL A 136 14.85 -0.02 2.10
C VAL A 136 13.92 -0.87 2.96
N LYS A 137 13.55 -2.07 2.52
CA LYS A 137 12.72 -2.98 3.32
C LYS A 137 13.45 -3.46 4.58
N LEU A 138 14.73 -3.79 4.48
CA LEU A 138 15.56 -4.21 5.62
C LEU A 138 15.72 -3.05 6.61
N GLU A 139 16.03 -1.85 6.12
CA GLU A 139 16.16 -0.64 6.93
C GLU A 139 14.85 -0.28 7.63
N GLN A 140 13.73 -0.26 6.91
CA GLN A 140 12.43 0.05 7.48
C GLN A 140 12.02 -0.97 8.57
N THR A 141 12.28 -2.26 8.32
CA THR A 141 12.01 -3.32 9.30
C THR A 141 12.88 -3.16 10.54
N THR A 142 14.17 -2.87 10.35
CA THR A 142 15.11 -2.58 11.43
C THR A 142 14.65 -1.37 12.23
N ALA A 143 14.19 -0.31 11.55
CA ALA A 143 13.67 0.90 12.20
C ALA A 143 12.45 0.64 13.06
N HIS A 144 11.54 -0.24 12.64
CA HIS A 144 10.41 -0.64 13.48
C HIS A 144 10.88 -1.38 14.74
N PHE A 145 11.76 -2.37 14.60
CA PHE A 145 12.28 -3.08 15.78
C PHE A 145 13.09 -2.18 16.70
N ASP A 146 13.97 -1.34 16.17
CA ASP A 146 14.76 -0.40 16.95
C ASP A 146 13.86 0.54 17.75
N LYS A 147 12.86 1.14 17.08
CA LYS A 147 11.86 1.98 17.75
C LYS A 147 11.07 1.24 18.82
N TRP A 148 10.77 -0.04 18.62
CA TRP A 148 10.02 -0.85 19.57
C TRP A 148 10.86 -1.34 20.76
N PHE A 149 12.11 -1.73 20.57
CA PHE A 149 12.98 -2.23 21.64
C PHE A 149 13.73 -1.11 22.37
N ASN A 150 14.11 -0.05 21.66
CA ASN A 150 14.94 1.04 22.19
C ASN A 150 14.17 2.35 22.40
N GLY A 151 12.91 2.43 21.93
CA GLY A 151 12.01 3.53 22.22
C GLY A 151 11.08 3.27 23.42
N ASP A 152 10.24 4.25 23.71
CA ASP A 152 9.26 4.27 24.80
C ASP A 152 7.81 4.02 24.32
N GLU A 153 7.62 3.72 23.03
CA GLU A 153 6.29 3.57 22.45
C GLU A 153 5.47 2.50 23.16
N LYS A 154 4.19 2.77 23.43
CA LYS A 154 3.27 1.73 23.90
C LYS A 154 3.01 0.74 22.77
N LEU A 155 3.09 -0.55 23.09
CA LEU A 155 2.80 -1.64 22.18
C LEU A 155 1.81 -2.60 22.83
N THR A 156 0.85 -3.09 22.04
CA THR A 156 0.02 -4.24 22.41
C THR A 156 0.13 -5.35 21.36
N GLY A 157 -0.68 -6.38 21.49
CA GLY A 157 -0.53 -7.66 20.80
C GLY A 157 0.40 -8.59 21.57
N SER A 158 0.34 -9.88 21.25
CA SER A 158 1.09 -10.91 21.98
C SER A 158 2.60 -10.66 21.99
N PHE A 159 3.20 -10.32 20.84
CA PHE A 159 4.62 -9.96 20.79
C PHE A 159 4.88 -8.54 21.27
N GLY A 160 3.97 -7.58 21.03
CA GLY A 160 4.14 -6.20 21.51
C GLY A 160 4.25 -6.12 23.04
N LYS A 161 3.41 -6.87 23.75
CA LYS A 161 3.49 -7.00 25.22
C LYS A 161 4.80 -7.66 25.66
N ALA A 162 5.26 -8.68 24.94
CA ALA A 162 6.55 -9.31 25.21
C ALA A 162 7.73 -8.35 24.99
N ILE A 163 7.70 -7.52 23.94
CA ILE A 163 8.71 -6.48 23.72
C ILE A 163 8.74 -5.51 24.89
N VAL A 164 7.58 -4.97 25.29
CA VAL A 164 7.50 -4.01 26.40
C VAL A 164 8.03 -4.61 27.69
N ALA A 165 7.69 -5.87 27.99
CA ALA A 165 8.21 -6.59 29.16
C ALA A 165 9.72 -6.85 29.09
N MET A 166 10.27 -7.03 27.88
CA MET A 166 11.71 -7.22 27.67
C MET A 166 12.51 -5.91 27.73
N ARG A 167 11.89 -4.71 27.73
CA ARG A 167 12.65 -3.45 27.65
C ARG A 167 13.55 -3.21 28.87
N ASP A 168 13.11 -3.64 30.05
CA ASP A 168 13.83 -3.43 31.32
C ASP A 168 15.08 -4.32 31.44
N ASP A 169 15.02 -5.54 30.89
CA ASP A 169 16.12 -6.52 30.88
C ASP A 169 16.32 -7.09 29.46
N LYS A 170 16.61 -6.20 28.51
CA LYS A 170 16.70 -6.59 27.10
C LYS A 170 18.04 -7.28 26.81
N PRO A 171 18.02 -8.39 26.05
CA PRO A 171 19.23 -8.97 25.50
C PRO A 171 20.04 -7.95 24.67
N VAL A 172 21.38 -8.01 24.78
CA VAL A 172 22.31 -7.13 24.03
C VAL A 172 22.05 -7.18 22.52
N ILE A 173 21.58 -8.32 22.00
CA ILE A 173 21.25 -8.53 20.59
C ILE A 173 20.15 -7.59 20.04
N TYR A 174 19.31 -7.01 20.90
CA TYR A 174 18.27 -6.04 20.50
C TYR A 174 18.62 -4.59 20.84
N SER A 175 19.81 -4.35 21.43
CA SER A 175 20.15 -3.06 22.04
C SER A 175 20.71 -2.03 21.07
N ASN A 176 21.20 -2.45 19.89
CA ASN A 176 21.78 -1.55 18.90
C ASN A 176 21.28 -1.85 17.48
N TRP A 177 21.36 -0.82 16.63
CA TRP A 177 20.92 -0.86 15.25
C TRP A 177 21.61 -1.96 14.44
N ASP A 178 22.95 -2.05 14.49
CA ASP A 178 23.71 -3.00 13.68
C ASP A 178 23.36 -4.47 13.99
N SER A 179 23.10 -4.79 15.26
CA SER A 179 22.68 -6.12 15.69
C SER A 179 21.29 -6.45 15.19
N LEU A 180 20.35 -5.51 15.31
CA LEU A 180 19.01 -5.65 14.77
C LEU A 180 19.02 -5.79 13.25
N TYR A 181 19.80 -4.95 12.56
CA TYR A 181 19.95 -5.00 11.11
C TYR A 181 20.48 -6.35 10.65
N ARG A 182 21.49 -6.88 11.35
CA ARG A 182 22.02 -8.23 11.09
C ARG A 182 20.94 -9.31 11.28
N LEU A 183 20.18 -9.28 12.38
CA LEU A 183 19.10 -10.24 12.63
C LEU A 183 18.00 -10.20 11.56
N VAL A 184 17.65 -8.99 11.10
CA VAL A 184 16.67 -8.79 10.02
C VAL A 184 17.23 -9.29 8.68
N LYS A 185 18.49 -8.96 8.37
CA LYS A 185 19.18 -9.39 7.14
C LYS A 185 19.33 -10.92 7.06
N GLU A 186 19.63 -11.56 8.18
CA GLU A 186 19.69 -13.03 8.32
C GLU A 186 18.30 -13.67 8.42
N LYS A 187 17.21 -12.88 8.36
CA LYS A 187 15.81 -13.32 8.48
C LYS A 187 15.49 -14.03 9.81
N ARG A 188 16.31 -13.84 10.85
CA ARG A 188 16.01 -14.29 12.22
C ARG A 188 14.93 -13.44 12.88
N LEU A 189 14.82 -12.18 12.46
CA LEU A 189 13.67 -11.33 12.71
C LEU A 189 12.99 -11.03 11.38
N THR A 190 11.72 -11.40 11.26
CA THR A 190 10.89 -11.01 10.12
C THR A 190 9.75 -10.12 10.61
N LEU A 191 9.27 -9.25 9.73
CA LEU A 191 8.14 -8.39 10.06
C LEU A 191 7.24 -8.23 8.85
N HIS A 192 5.96 -8.51 9.04
CA HIS A 192 4.92 -8.35 8.03
C HIS A 192 3.88 -7.38 8.55
N GLY A 193 3.81 -6.19 7.94
CA GLY A 193 2.80 -5.19 8.26
C GLY A 193 1.48 -5.51 7.57
N THR A 194 0.41 -5.63 8.36
CA THR A 194 -0.97 -5.72 7.87
C THR A 194 -1.70 -4.40 8.13
N LEU A 195 -2.99 -4.30 7.79
CA LEU A 195 -3.79 -3.10 8.08
C LEU A 195 -3.98 -2.87 9.59
N HIS A 196 -4.11 -3.95 10.37
CA HIS A 196 -4.51 -3.91 11.79
C HIS A 196 -3.37 -4.18 12.79
N SER A 197 -2.24 -4.75 12.35
CA SER A 197 -1.12 -5.13 13.21
C SER A 197 0.14 -5.43 12.39
N TYR A 198 1.25 -5.68 13.06
CA TYR A 198 2.45 -6.27 12.49
C TYR A 198 2.61 -7.71 12.99
N CYS A 199 3.17 -8.60 12.18
CA CYS A 199 3.38 -10.01 12.52
C CYS A 199 4.83 -10.43 12.29
N LYS A 200 5.45 -11.05 13.31
CA LYS A 200 6.83 -11.58 13.22
C LYS A 200 6.93 -13.04 12.74
N ASN A 201 5.83 -13.78 12.79
CA ASN A 201 5.86 -15.25 12.68
C ASN A 201 6.17 -15.76 11.27
N GLY A 202 6.10 -14.91 10.25
CA GLY A 202 6.38 -15.30 8.87
C GLY A 202 5.56 -16.53 8.46
N TYR A 203 6.25 -17.61 8.08
CA TYR A 203 5.63 -18.88 7.67
C TYR A 203 5.00 -19.70 8.81
N GLU A 204 5.27 -19.36 10.08
CA GLU A 204 4.64 -20.00 11.24
C GLU A 204 3.26 -19.40 11.58
N CYS A 205 2.76 -18.49 10.75
CA CYS A 205 1.45 -17.87 10.88
C CYS A 205 0.36 -18.75 10.26
N ASP A 206 -0.70 -19.05 11.01
CA ASP A 206 -1.91 -19.76 10.53
C ASP A 206 -2.75 -18.93 9.54
N MET A 207 -2.51 -17.62 9.48
CA MET A 207 -3.19 -16.66 8.60
C MET A 207 -4.70 -16.48 8.88
N ASP A 208 -5.20 -16.93 10.04
CA ASP A 208 -6.61 -16.76 10.46
C ASP A 208 -7.02 -15.27 10.51
N GLY A 209 -6.05 -14.39 10.76
CA GLY A 209 -6.21 -12.93 10.73
C GLY A 209 -6.72 -12.36 9.41
N VAL A 210 -6.54 -13.07 8.29
CA VAL A 210 -7.07 -12.67 6.98
C VAL A 210 -8.60 -12.71 6.97
N ILE A 211 -9.20 -13.67 7.67
CA ILE A 211 -10.64 -13.81 7.79
C ILE A 211 -11.15 -12.89 8.91
N ASN A 212 -10.50 -12.93 10.07
CA ASN A 212 -10.91 -12.14 11.22
C ASN A 212 -9.71 -11.56 11.97
N ALA A 213 -9.57 -10.24 11.91
CA ALA A 213 -8.52 -9.47 12.55
C ALA A 213 -8.37 -9.74 14.06
N ALA A 214 -9.45 -10.17 14.74
CA ALA A 214 -9.44 -10.45 16.17
C ALA A 214 -8.38 -11.47 16.57
N PHE A 215 -8.13 -12.47 15.72
CA PHE A 215 -7.12 -13.51 15.95
C PHE A 215 -5.70 -12.97 15.97
N CYS A 216 -5.46 -11.78 15.40
CA CYS A 216 -4.18 -11.13 15.48
C CYS A 216 -3.97 -10.33 16.77
N VAL A 217 -4.95 -10.09 17.64
CA VAL A 217 -4.69 -9.39 18.92
C VAL A 217 -4.05 -10.36 19.91
N ASP A 218 -4.73 -11.47 20.19
CA ASP A 218 -4.26 -12.55 21.06
C ASP A 218 -3.78 -13.75 20.25
N CYS A 219 -2.92 -13.48 19.27
CA CYS A 219 -2.41 -14.50 18.37
C CYS A 219 -1.67 -15.60 19.14
N ARG A 220 -2.12 -16.85 19.00
CA ARG A 220 -1.55 -18.05 19.64
C ARG A 220 -0.07 -18.22 19.30
N GLY A 221 0.32 -17.92 18.06
CA GLY A 221 1.72 -17.95 17.63
C GLY A 221 2.59 -16.85 18.26
N GLY A 222 2.04 -15.97 19.09
CA GLY A 222 2.83 -14.97 19.82
C GLY A 222 3.48 -13.94 18.91
N GLY A 223 2.94 -13.70 17.71
CA GLY A 223 3.61 -12.95 16.65
C GLY A 223 3.23 -11.49 16.50
N SER A 224 2.16 -11.05 17.18
CA SER A 224 1.50 -9.79 16.83
C SER A 224 2.01 -8.59 17.61
N VAL A 225 2.22 -7.49 16.92
CA VAL A 225 2.55 -6.17 17.48
C VAL A 225 1.56 -5.14 16.95
N VAL A 226 1.00 -4.35 17.83
CA VAL A 226 0.10 -3.24 17.51
C VAL A 226 0.71 -1.99 18.13
N ASP A 227 1.13 -1.06 17.26
CA ASP A 227 1.59 0.29 17.63
C ASP A 227 0.40 1.27 17.67
N ASP A 228 0.68 2.53 17.99
CA ASP A 228 -0.35 3.59 18.08
C ASP A 228 -1.09 3.82 16.74
N LYS A 229 -0.37 3.75 15.61
CA LYS A 229 -0.98 3.88 14.28
C LYS A 229 -1.97 2.75 14.00
N LYS A 230 -1.63 1.53 14.39
CA LYS A 230 -2.53 0.36 14.26
C LYS A 230 -3.65 0.40 15.31
N ALA A 231 -3.41 0.91 16.51
CA ALA A 231 -4.45 1.13 17.52
C ALA A 231 -5.55 2.10 17.01
N SER A 232 -5.17 3.14 16.26
CA SER A 232 -6.12 4.03 15.59
C SER A 232 -7.01 3.32 14.55
N TRP A 233 -6.49 2.27 13.88
CA TRP A 233 -7.30 1.44 12.99
C TRP A 233 -8.32 0.63 13.80
N TRP A 234 -7.91 0.05 14.94
CA TRP A 234 -8.81 -0.67 15.85
C TRP A 234 -9.91 0.21 16.42
N GLN A 235 -9.61 1.48 16.72
CA GLN A 235 -10.62 2.46 17.15
C GLN A 235 -11.70 2.67 16.08
N LYS A 236 -11.29 2.91 14.83
CA LYS A 236 -12.23 3.08 13.70
C LYS A 236 -13.04 1.81 13.45
N LYS A 237 -12.39 0.64 13.56
CA LYS A 237 -13.05 -0.66 13.38
C LYS A 237 -14.09 -0.91 14.46
N HIS A 238 -13.79 -0.60 15.73
CA HIS A 238 -14.71 -0.68 16.85
C HIS A 238 -15.94 0.18 16.62
N GLN A 239 -15.74 1.46 16.27
CA GLN A 239 -16.84 2.40 16.00
C GLN A 239 -17.71 1.92 14.84
N ALA A 240 -17.10 1.52 13.72
CA ALA A 240 -17.83 1.05 12.54
C ALA A 240 -18.69 -0.19 12.85
N LEU A 241 -18.13 -1.19 13.54
CA LEU A 241 -18.88 -2.41 13.88
C LEU A 241 -19.94 -2.18 14.95
N SER A 242 -19.66 -1.33 15.93
CA SER A 242 -20.62 -0.97 16.97
C SER A 242 -21.81 -0.23 16.39
N SER A 243 -21.57 0.73 15.49
CA SER A 243 -22.65 1.41 14.76
C SER A 243 -23.41 0.47 13.85
N TYR A 244 -22.73 -0.46 13.17
CA TYR A 244 -23.37 -1.46 12.33
C TYR A 244 -24.36 -2.33 13.12
N LEU A 245 -23.92 -2.92 14.24
CA LEU A 245 -24.79 -3.76 15.06
C LEU A 245 -25.91 -2.97 15.78
N LYS A 246 -25.74 -1.66 16.02
CA LYS A 246 -26.80 -0.80 16.59
C LYS A 246 -27.87 -0.43 15.55
N GLN A 247 -27.51 -0.36 14.27
CA GLN A 247 -28.42 0.06 13.18
C GLN A 247 -29.18 -1.11 12.56
N GLN A 248 -28.60 -2.31 12.54
CA GLN A 248 -29.22 -3.49 11.95
C GLN A 248 -30.10 -4.22 12.97
N SER A 249 -31.34 -4.51 12.58
CA SER A 249 -32.30 -5.26 13.40
C SER A 249 -32.29 -6.76 13.12
N ASP A 250 -31.80 -7.19 11.95
CA ASP A 250 -31.79 -8.59 11.51
C ASP A 250 -30.37 -9.01 11.13
N VAL A 251 -29.60 -9.45 12.12
CA VAL A 251 -28.23 -9.92 11.96
C VAL A 251 -28.18 -11.41 12.28
N SER A 252 -27.65 -12.22 11.35
CA SER A 252 -27.50 -13.65 11.59
C SER A 252 -26.54 -13.94 12.76
N HIS A 253 -26.73 -15.05 13.46
CA HIS A 253 -25.84 -15.45 14.56
C HIS A 253 -24.36 -15.49 14.14
N SER A 254 -24.06 -15.98 12.94
CA SER A 254 -22.69 -16.05 12.40
C SER A 254 -22.09 -14.66 12.18
N GLU A 255 -22.88 -13.74 11.63
CA GLU A 255 -22.46 -12.37 11.39
C GLU A 255 -22.26 -11.59 12.70
N TYR A 256 -23.18 -11.79 13.65
CA TYR A 256 -23.07 -11.22 14.99
C TYR A 256 -21.80 -11.72 15.69
N ALA A 257 -21.54 -13.04 15.67
CA ALA A 257 -20.33 -13.65 16.20
C ALA A 257 -19.05 -13.10 15.54
N HIS A 258 -19.08 -12.89 14.22
CA HIS A 258 -17.97 -12.30 13.48
C HIS A 258 -17.71 -10.84 13.89
N CYS A 259 -18.75 -10.04 14.10
CA CYS A 259 -18.63 -8.65 14.51
C CYS A 259 -18.19 -8.52 15.99
N ILE A 260 -18.81 -9.29 16.89
CA ILE A 260 -18.56 -9.18 18.33
C ILE A 260 -17.14 -9.59 18.69
N THR A 261 -16.59 -10.63 18.05
CA THR A 261 -15.19 -11.05 18.27
C THR A 261 -14.21 -9.93 17.93
N GLN A 262 -14.43 -9.21 16.82
CA GLN A 262 -13.63 -8.05 16.43
C GLN A 262 -13.82 -6.86 17.35
N ILE A 263 -15.06 -6.58 17.79
CA ILE A 263 -15.34 -5.52 18.77
C ILE A 263 -14.57 -5.80 20.06
N ARG A 264 -14.67 -7.00 20.62
CA ARG A 264 -13.97 -7.36 21.88
C ARG A 264 -12.45 -7.29 21.74
N ALA A 265 -11.91 -7.73 20.60
CA ALA A 265 -10.48 -7.58 20.32
C ALA A 265 -10.07 -6.10 20.22
N ALA A 266 -10.88 -5.27 19.58
CA ALA A 266 -10.65 -3.82 19.51
C ALA A 266 -10.69 -3.18 20.90
N GLU A 267 -11.69 -3.49 21.71
CA GLU A 267 -11.81 -2.98 23.09
C GLU A 267 -10.58 -3.35 23.93
N LYS A 268 -10.04 -4.55 23.75
CA LYS A 268 -8.79 -4.97 24.40
C LYS A 268 -7.60 -4.10 23.98
N VAL A 269 -7.41 -3.89 22.69
CA VAL A 269 -6.35 -3.01 22.16
C VAL A 269 -6.50 -1.58 22.68
N LEU A 270 -7.71 -1.03 22.67
CA LEU A 270 -7.98 0.34 23.11
C LEU A 270 -7.76 0.50 24.62
N ASN A 271 -8.17 -0.49 25.41
CA ASN A 271 -7.89 -0.53 26.85
C ASN A 271 -6.39 -0.56 27.14
N ASP A 272 -5.63 -1.43 26.44
CA ASP A 272 -4.17 -1.54 26.61
C ASP A 272 -3.46 -0.20 26.30
N PHE A 273 -3.98 0.57 25.34
CA PHE A 273 -3.46 1.90 25.02
C PHE A 273 -4.01 3.03 25.91
N GLY A 274 -5.06 2.79 26.70
CA GLY A 274 -5.76 3.81 27.47
C GLY A 274 -6.59 4.78 26.62
N LEU A 275 -7.02 4.34 25.44
CA LEU A 275 -7.87 5.13 24.55
C LEU A 275 -9.33 5.04 24.99
N LYS A 276 -10.05 6.16 24.96
CA LYS A 276 -11.47 6.21 25.33
C LYS A 276 -12.33 5.59 24.23
N PHE A 277 -13.25 4.71 24.62
CA PHE A 277 -14.30 4.14 23.76
C PHE A 277 -15.54 3.80 24.58
N GLU A 278 -16.69 3.68 23.91
CA GLU A 278 -17.93 3.21 24.52
C GLU A 278 -17.96 1.67 24.43
N LYS A 279 -17.98 0.97 25.57
CA LYS A 279 -18.04 -0.50 25.58
C LYS A 279 -19.34 -0.96 24.95
N TYR A 280 -19.26 -1.83 23.95
CA TYR A 280 -20.43 -2.37 23.29
C TYR A 280 -21.18 -3.32 24.24
N GLN A 281 -22.43 -2.99 24.56
CA GLN A 281 -23.31 -3.83 25.38
C GLN A 281 -24.12 -4.77 24.51
N HIS A 282 -24.17 -6.04 24.90
CA HIS A 282 -25.01 -7.02 24.22
C HIS A 282 -26.49 -6.74 24.55
N PRO A 283 -27.42 -6.89 23.59
CA PRO A 283 -28.85 -6.78 23.87
C PRO A 283 -29.40 -7.80 24.89
N LEU A 284 -28.63 -8.84 25.22
CA LEU A 284 -29.02 -9.90 26.16
C LEU A 284 -28.06 -9.82 27.35
N GLN A 285 -28.58 -9.48 28.52
CA GLN A 285 -27.83 -9.59 29.76
C GLN A 285 -27.89 -11.04 30.22
N VAL A 286 -26.77 -11.75 30.16
CA VAL A 286 -26.64 -13.04 30.84
C VAL A 286 -26.48 -12.71 32.31
N ILE A 287 -27.53 -12.97 33.09
CA ILE A 287 -27.49 -12.91 34.55
C ILE A 287 -26.92 -14.25 34.98
N ASP A 288 -25.71 -14.26 35.55
CA ASP A 288 -25.20 -15.45 36.22
C ASP A 288 -26.11 -15.71 37.44
N LEU A 289 -26.84 -16.83 37.40
CA LEU A 289 -27.68 -17.34 38.49
C LEU A 289 -26.83 -18.05 39.54
#